data_AF-A0A7Y5BDV1-F1
#
_entry.id   AF-A0A7Y5BDV1-F1
#
_cell.length_a   1.000
_cell.length_b   1.000
_cell.length_c   1.000
_cell.angle_alpha   90.00
_cell.angle_beta   90.00
_cell.angle_gamma   90.00
#
_symmetry.space_group_name_H-M   'P 1'
#
loop_
_entity.id
_entity.type
_entity.pdbx_description
1 polymer ?
#
loop_
_entity_poly.entity_id
_entity_poly.type
_entity_poly.pdbx_seq_one_letter_code
_entity_poly.pdbx_strand_id
1 'polypeptide(L)'
;MPDYIPRVLSQLIAWFVNFASKLAVHGPTLGVTAAEITAAANDSTTVQHVINGQQIRQTDAQEFTRFRDQVLYGGESGEEPGAPAPGTITPALPDPIPFGIIPRTRDLAQRMKSHPLYTTAIGEDLGIEAPEALPVDAQPVLTLTVETGFVVRLGFPMRGFPMIEIQCKRPGDADFITIGFDSSEPYLDSRAPVVAGQPEVRQYRARYHDAGGPIGTWSDIVSATAQP
;
A
#
# COMPACT_ATOMS: atom_id res chain seq x y z
N MET A 1 10.07 -14.02 2.49
CA MET A 1 10.49 -12.93 3.38
C MET A 1 9.83 -11.65 2.90
N PRO A 2 9.25 -10.83 3.80
CA PRO A 2 8.75 -9.52 3.45
C PRO A 2 9.86 -8.67 2.82
N ASP A 3 9.52 -7.91 1.79
CA ASP A 3 10.46 -7.04 1.11
C ASP A 3 10.67 -5.75 1.92
N TYR A 4 11.92 -5.35 2.17
CA TYR A 4 12.23 -4.10 2.88
C TYR A 4 12.06 -2.86 2.00
N ILE A 5 12.04 -3.03 0.67
CA ILE A 5 11.75 -1.92 -0.26
C ILE A 5 10.24 -1.88 -0.50
N PRO A 6 9.52 -0.81 -0.09
CA PRO A 6 8.08 -0.71 -0.26
C PRO A 6 7.67 -0.71 -1.74
N ARG A 7 6.48 -1.26 -2.04
CA ARG A 7 5.90 -1.22 -3.41
C ARG A 7 4.95 -0.04 -3.61
N VAL A 8 4.38 0.49 -2.54
CA VAL A 8 3.52 1.68 -2.59
C VAL A 8 4.39 2.89 -2.89
N LEU A 9 4.07 3.63 -3.96
CA LEU A 9 4.94 4.69 -4.49
C LEU A 9 5.26 5.81 -3.48
N SER A 10 4.28 6.22 -2.67
CA SER A 10 4.49 7.23 -1.63
C SER A 10 5.44 6.74 -0.52
N GLN A 11 5.31 5.48 -0.12
CA GLN A 11 6.22 4.84 0.83
C GLN A 11 7.61 4.62 0.22
N LEU A 12 7.69 4.30 -1.07
CA LEU A 12 8.94 4.13 -1.80
C LEU A 12 9.74 5.44 -1.84
N ILE A 13 9.07 6.59 -2.06
CA ILE A 13 9.70 7.92 -1.95
C ILE A 13 10.28 8.11 -0.55
N ALA A 14 9.47 7.93 0.49
CA ALA A 14 9.89 8.14 1.87
C ALA A 14 11.08 7.24 2.25
N TRP A 15 11.05 5.99 1.79
CA TRP A 15 12.12 5.02 1.98
C TRP A 15 13.42 5.45 1.30
N PHE A 16 13.38 5.88 0.03
CA PHE A 16 14.58 6.34 -0.69
C PHE A 16 15.18 7.61 -0.09
N VAL A 17 14.35 8.51 0.46
CA VAL A 17 14.81 9.71 1.17
C VAL A 17 15.56 9.31 2.44
N ASN A 18 14.99 8.41 3.24
CA ASN A 18 15.64 7.89 4.45
C ASN A 18 16.94 7.16 4.11
N PHE A 19 16.90 6.20 3.18
CA PHE A 19 18.06 5.40 2.77
C PHE A 19 19.23 6.30 2.35
N ALA A 20 19.01 7.28 1.46
CA ALA A 20 20.09 8.17 1.00
C ALA A 20 20.66 9.02 2.15
N SER A 21 19.80 9.56 3.01
CA SER A 21 20.24 10.35 4.18
C SER A 21 21.09 9.53 5.14
N LYS A 22 20.69 8.29 5.41
CA LYS A 22 21.34 7.40 6.38
C LYS A 22 22.57 6.71 5.80
N LEU A 23 22.59 6.47 4.49
CA LEU A 23 23.76 5.99 3.77
C LEU A 23 24.91 7.01 3.84
N ALA A 24 24.62 8.32 3.80
CA ALA A 24 25.65 9.35 3.97
C ALA A 24 26.31 9.31 5.36
N VAL A 25 25.60 8.80 6.38
CA VAL A 25 26.10 8.68 7.75
C VAL A 25 26.86 7.36 7.95
N HIS A 26 26.23 6.23 7.63
CA HIS A 26 26.75 4.89 7.93
C HIS A 26 27.63 4.32 6.81
N GLY A 27 27.41 4.74 5.57
CA GLY A 27 28.09 4.24 4.37
C GLY A 27 29.61 4.24 4.46
N PRO A 28 30.27 5.35 4.89
CA PRO A 28 31.72 5.38 5.02
C PRO A 28 32.30 4.28 5.93
N THR A 29 31.61 3.99 7.05
CA THR A 29 32.00 2.92 8.00
C THR A 29 31.85 1.53 7.39
N LEU A 30 30.96 1.37 6.40
CA LEU A 30 30.70 0.12 5.69
C LEU A 30 31.45 0.02 4.35
N GLY A 31 32.42 0.90 4.11
CA GLY A 31 33.24 0.90 2.90
C GLY A 31 32.53 1.43 1.65
N VAL A 32 31.39 2.11 1.79
CA VAL A 32 30.71 2.78 0.66
C VAL A 32 31.47 4.06 0.32
N THR A 33 31.80 4.21 -0.96
CA THR A 33 32.57 5.35 -1.45
C THR A 33 31.74 6.63 -1.50
N ALA A 34 32.40 7.79 -1.48
CA ALA A 34 31.71 9.07 -1.65
C ALA A 34 30.92 9.14 -2.97
N ALA A 35 31.45 8.56 -4.06
CA ALA A 35 30.77 8.50 -5.35
C ALA A 35 29.48 7.67 -5.29
N GLU A 36 29.49 6.54 -4.58
CA GLU A 36 28.29 5.70 -4.38
C GLU A 36 27.25 6.39 -3.49
N ILE A 37 27.68 7.13 -2.47
CA ILE A 37 26.79 7.96 -1.64
C ILE A 37 26.11 9.05 -2.49
N THR A 38 26.87 9.74 -3.34
CA THR A 38 26.31 10.73 -4.27
C THR A 38 25.36 10.08 -5.27
N ALA A 39 25.69 8.89 -5.80
CA ALA A 39 24.80 8.15 -6.69
C ALA A 39 23.47 7.79 -6.00
N ALA A 40 23.50 7.34 -4.74
CA ALA A 40 22.28 7.03 -3.98
C ALA A 40 21.41 8.28 -3.70
N ALA A 41 22.03 9.45 -3.47
CA ALA A 41 21.32 10.71 -3.34
C ALA A 41 20.65 11.13 -4.67
N ASN A 42 21.34 10.94 -5.80
CA ASN A 42 20.77 11.16 -7.13
C ASN A 42 19.63 10.18 -7.43
N ASP A 43 19.78 8.91 -7.02
CA ASP A 43 18.73 7.90 -7.15
C ASP A 43 17.47 8.29 -6.36
N SER A 44 17.63 8.76 -5.12
CA SER A 44 16.52 9.25 -4.29
C SER A 44 15.80 10.45 -4.92
N THR A 45 16.55 11.37 -5.51
CA THR A 45 16.01 12.52 -6.26
C THR A 45 15.27 12.07 -7.52
N THR A 46 15.83 11.10 -8.24
CA THR A 46 15.24 10.54 -9.46
C THR A 46 13.93 9.82 -9.16
N VAL A 47 13.87 9.00 -8.10
CA VAL A 47 12.64 8.31 -7.65
C VAL A 47 11.53 9.31 -7.34
N GLN A 48 11.83 10.40 -6.63
CA GLN A 48 10.88 11.48 -6.38
C GLN A 48 10.41 12.13 -7.68
N HIS A 49 11.34 12.49 -8.57
CA HIS A 49 11.02 13.14 -9.83
C HIS A 49 10.07 12.30 -10.70
N VAL A 50 10.37 11.01 -10.90
CA VAL A 50 9.57 10.17 -11.81
C VAL A 50 8.18 9.86 -11.25
N ILE A 51 8.06 9.64 -9.93
CA ILE A 51 6.77 9.34 -9.30
C ILE A 51 5.90 10.59 -9.23
N ASN A 52 6.44 11.71 -8.75
CA ASN A 52 5.69 12.97 -8.69
C ASN A 52 5.33 13.45 -10.10
N GLY A 53 6.27 13.30 -11.04
CA GLY A 53 6.07 13.63 -12.45
C GLY A 53 4.92 12.84 -13.07
N GLN A 54 4.83 11.53 -12.82
CA GLN A 54 3.71 10.72 -13.30
C GLN A 54 2.37 11.25 -12.76
N GLN A 55 2.29 11.53 -11.46
CA GLN A 55 1.07 12.03 -10.83
C GLN A 55 0.65 13.38 -11.41
N ILE A 56 1.59 14.32 -11.55
CA ILE A 56 1.34 15.63 -12.14
C ILE A 56 0.84 15.49 -13.58
N ARG A 57 1.45 14.63 -14.38
CA ARG A 57 1.02 14.42 -15.78
C ARG A 57 -0.37 13.81 -15.89
N GLN A 58 -0.80 13.01 -14.93
CA GLN A 58 -2.19 12.52 -14.87
C GLN A 58 -3.16 13.65 -14.56
N THR A 59 -2.82 14.53 -13.62
CA THR A 59 -3.62 15.73 -13.32
C THR A 59 -3.68 16.67 -14.52
N ASP A 60 -2.54 16.98 -15.16
CA ASP A 60 -2.48 17.81 -16.37
C ASP A 60 -3.41 17.25 -17.47
N ALA A 61 -3.42 15.92 -17.67
CA ALA A 61 -4.27 15.28 -18.66
C ALA A 61 -5.78 15.43 -18.35
N GLN A 62 -6.17 15.35 -17.06
CA GLN A 62 -7.55 15.57 -16.63
C GLN A 62 -7.98 17.02 -16.83
N GLU A 63 -7.11 17.97 -16.46
CA GLU A 63 -7.37 19.40 -16.65
C GLU A 63 -7.53 19.74 -18.14
N PHE A 64 -6.68 19.19 -18.99
CA PHE A 64 -6.76 19.39 -20.43
C PHE A 64 -8.02 18.77 -21.05
N THR A 65 -8.46 17.62 -20.52
CA THR A 65 -9.72 17.00 -20.91
C THR A 65 -10.91 17.90 -20.58
N ARG A 66 -10.94 18.43 -19.35
CA ARG A 66 -11.97 19.39 -18.93
C ARG A 66 -11.96 20.64 -19.80
N PHE A 67 -10.78 21.20 -20.07
CA PHE A 67 -10.62 22.37 -20.92
C PHE A 67 -11.16 22.12 -22.34
N ARG A 68 -10.80 20.98 -22.96
CA ARG A 68 -11.33 20.55 -24.26
C ARG A 68 -12.85 20.51 -24.24
N ASP A 69 -13.45 19.87 -23.24
CA ASP A 69 -14.90 19.68 -23.17
C ASP A 69 -15.64 21.03 -23.00
N GLN A 70 -15.07 21.95 -22.23
CA GLN A 70 -15.60 23.32 -22.09
C GLN A 70 -15.52 24.11 -23.39
N VAL A 71 -14.38 24.06 -24.09
CA VAL A 71 -14.18 24.79 -25.36
C VAL A 71 -15.08 24.26 -26.47
N LEU A 72 -15.26 22.94 -26.56
CA LEU A 72 -16.01 22.32 -27.66
C LEU A 72 -17.51 22.23 -27.41
N TYR A 73 -17.93 22.05 -26.15
CA TYR A 73 -19.30 21.69 -25.80
C TYR A 73 -19.89 22.56 -24.66
N GLY A 74 -19.17 23.59 -24.21
CA GLY A 74 -19.65 24.53 -23.21
C GLY A 74 -20.82 25.40 -23.70
N GLY A 75 -21.58 25.96 -22.76
CA GLY A 75 -22.64 26.93 -23.07
C GLY A 75 -22.08 28.29 -23.49
N GLU A 76 -22.88 29.08 -24.20
CA GLU A 76 -22.48 30.38 -24.78
C GLU A 76 -22.43 31.54 -23.76
N SER A 77 -22.76 31.29 -22.49
CA SER A 77 -22.74 32.28 -21.41
C SER A 77 -21.86 31.81 -20.25
N GLY A 78 -21.02 32.71 -19.74
CA GLY A 78 -20.09 32.41 -18.65
C GLY A 78 -18.71 33.03 -18.86
N GLU A 79 -17.80 32.77 -17.92
CA GLU A 79 -16.39 33.11 -18.05
C GLU A 79 -15.71 32.16 -19.04
N GLU A 80 -14.89 32.69 -19.94
CA GLU A 80 -14.14 31.89 -20.90
C GLU A 80 -13.13 30.98 -20.18
N PRO A 81 -13.03 29.69 -20.56
CA PRO A 81 -12.10 28.78 -19.89
C PRO A 81 -10.65 29.16 -20.20
N GLY A 82 -9.83 29.30 -19.15
CA GLY A 82 -8.39 29.47 -19.30
C GLY A 82 -7.69 28.18 -19.73
N ALA A 83 -6.71 28.27 -20.63
CA ALA A 83 -5.89 27.13 -21.01
C ALA A 83 -5.04 26.65 -19.81
N PRO A 84 -5.08 25.34 -19.47
CA PRO A 84 -4.31 24.82 -18.34
C PRO A 84 -2.81 24.86 -18.63
N ALA A 85 -2.02 25.22 -17.61
CA ALA A 85 -0.56 25.20 -17.68
C ALA A 85 -0.04 23.89 -17.09
N PRO A 86 0.97 23.24 -17.70
CA PRO A 86 1.51 22.00 -17.16
C PRO A 86 2.12 22.22 -15.76
N GLY A 87 1.87 21.28 -14.84
CA GLY A 87 2.46 21.34 -13.51
C GLY A 87 4.00 21.23 -13.52
N THR A 88 4.64 21.94 -12.60
CA THR A 88 6.10 21.90 -12.40
C THR A 88 6.51 20.66 -11.60
N ILE A 89 7.39 19.84 -12.16
CA ILE A 89 7.91 18.65 -11.49
C ILE A 89 9.11 19.01 -10.61
N THR A 90 9.04 18.70 -9.32
CA THR A 90 10.11 18.95 -8.33
C THR A 90 10.38 17.66 -7.54
N PRO A 91 11.64 17.32 -7.23
CA PRO A 91 12.89 18.02 -7.57
C PRO A 91 13.28 17.87 -9.06
N ALA A 92 14.21 18.71 -9.52
CA ALA A 92 14.78 18.59 -10.87
C ALA A 92 15.53 17.26 -11.03
N LEU A 93 15.50 16.71 -12.23
CA LEU A 93 16.11 15.42 -12.53
C LEU A 93 17.65 15.54 -12.55
N PRO A 94 18.39 14.72 -11.79
CA PRO A 94 19.85 14.67 -11.86
C PRO A 94 20.35 14.08 -13.18
N ASP A 95 21.60 14.41 -13.56
CA ASP A 95 22.32 13.82 -14.70
C ASP A 95 23.60 13.11 -14.22
N PRO A 96 23.93 11.91 -14.70
CA PRO A 96 23.13 11.03 -15.56
C PRO A 96 21.98 10.33 -14.81
N ILE A 97 21.03 9.76 -15.56
CA ILE A 97 19.89 8.99 -15.04
C ILE A 97 20.16 7.49 -15.20
N PRO A 98 20.79 6.81 -14.21
CA PRO A 98 21.10 5.40 -14.32
C PRO A 98 19.85 4.51 -14.21
N PHE A 99 19.74 3.52 -15.11
CA PHE A 99 18.69 2.50 -15.07
C PHE A 99 18.81 1.62 -13.81
N GLY A 100 17.72 0.91 -13.49
CA GLY A 100 17.74 -0.14 -12.48
C GLY A 100 18.05 0.36 -11.07
N ILE A 101 17.46 1.49 -10.66
CA ILE A 101 17.66 2.04 -9.30
C ILE A 101 17.40 0.99 -8.22
N ILE A 102 16.24 0.31 -8.26
CA ILE A 102 15.90 -0.72 -7.26
C ILE A 102 16.93 -1.85 -7.19
N PRO A 103 17.29 -2.56 -8.28
CA PRO A 103 18.28 -3.63 -8.20
C PRO A 103 19.66 -3.13 -7.75
N ARG A 104 20.14 -1.98 -8.23
CA ARG A 104 21.42 -1.40 -7.77
C ARG A 104 21.42 -1.10 -6.27
N THR A 105 20.32 -0.56 -5.75
CA THR A 105 20.15 -0.34 -4.31
C THR A 105 20.16 -1.64 -3.52
N ARG A 106 19.59 -2.73 -4.05
CA ARG A 106 19.67 -4.05 -3.41
C ARG A 106 21.08 -4.60 -3.38
N ASP A 107 21.81 -4.50 -4.48
CA ASP A 107 23.20 -4.95 -4.55
C ASP A 107 24.07 -4.20 -3.53
N LEU A 108 23.88 -2.88 -3.42
CA LEU A 108 24.55 -2.06 -2.42
C LEU A 108 24.19 -2.50 -0.99
N ALA A 109 22.90 -2.72 -0.71
CA ALA A 109 22.43 -3.19 0.59
C ALA A 109 23.02 -4.57 0.96
N GLN A 110 23.07 -5.51 0.01
CA GLN A 110 23.67 -6.83 0.22
C GLN A 110 25.17 -6.72 0.54
N ARG A 111 25.90 -5.87 -0.19
CA ARG A 111 27.32 -5.63 0.07
C ARG A 111 27.52 -5.03 1.47
N MET A 112 26.71 -4.06 1.86
CA MET A 112 26.76 -3.48 3.21
C MET A 112 26.48 -4.52 4.29
N LYS A 113 25.47 -5.38 4.11
CA LYS A 113 25.14 -6.46 5.04
C LYS A 113 26.26 -7.50 5.21
N SER A 114 27.10 -7.68 4.19
CA SER A 114 28.25 -8.58 4.26
C SER A 114 29.49 -7.97 4.94
N HIS A 115 29.46 -6.67 5.27
CA HIS A 115 30.60 -5.96 5.83
C HIS A 115 30.83 -6.35 7.31
N PRO A 116 32.08 -6.57 7.77
CA PRO A 116 32.35 -6.99 9.16
C PRO A 116 31.90 -6.00 10.24
N LEU A 117 31.77 -4.71 9.89
CA LEU A 117 31.29 -3.66 10.80
C LEU A 117 29.77 -3.43 10.72
N TYR A 118 29.05 -4.24 9.95
CA TYR A 118 27.61 -4.17 9.87
C TYR A 118 26.96 -4.60 11.18
N THR A 119 25.91 -3.90 11.59
CA THR A 119 25.08 -4.27 12.73
C THR A 119 23.61 -4.13 12.37
N THR A 120 22.74 -4.89 13.04
CA THR A 120 21.28 -4.78 12.85
C THR A 120 20.79 -3.36 13.07
N ALA A 121 21.31 -2.64 14.06
CA ALA A 121 20.95 -1.24 14.31
C ALA A 121 21.30 -0.30 13.13
N ILE A 122 22.44 -0.53 12.46
CA ILE A 122 22.79 0.21 11.24
C ILE A 122 21.81 -0.15 10.10
N GLY A 123 21.48 -1.44 9.97
CA GLY A 123 20.51 -1.92 8.99
C GLY A 123 19.11 -1.34 9.16
N GLU A 124 18.63 -1.27 10.40
CA GLU A 124 17.34 -0.68 10.77
C GLU A 124 17.32 0.81 10.46
N ASP A 125 18.38 1.55 10.81
CA ASP A 125 18.48 2.98 10.53
C ASP A 125 18.54 3.26 9.01
N LEU A 126 19.18 2.39 8.24
CA LEU A 126 19.21 2.44 6.77
C LEU A 126 17.89 1.98 6.12
N GLY A 127 16.96 1.37 6.87
CA GLY A 127 15.74 0.78 6.32
C GLY A 127 15.98 -0.44 5.43
N ILE A 128 17.11 -1.13 5.58
CA ILE A 128 17.47 -2.32 4.77
C ILE A 128 17.27 -3.63 5.52
N GLU A 129 16.81 -3.61 6.77
CA GLU A 129 16.33 -4.83 7.42
C GLU A 129 14.94 -5.21 6.93
N ALA A 130 14.78 -6.51 6.63
CA ALA A 130 13.48 -7.03 6.28
C ALA A 130 12.55 -6.88 7.49
N PRO A 131 11.28 -6.49 7.27
CA PRO A 131 10.27 -6.62 8.31
C PRO A 131 10.29 -8.05 8.85
N GLU A 132 10.07 -8.19 10.16
CA GLU A 132 10.00 -9.49 10.79
C GLU A 132 9.01 -10.37 10.01
N ALA A 133 9.45 -11.59 9.68
CA ALA A 133 8.63 -12.48 8.87
C ALA A 133 7.33 -12.75 9.64
N LEU A 134 6.22 -12.38 9.02
CA LEU A 134 4.92 -12.64 9.59
C LEU A 134 4.76 -14.16 9.82
N PRO A 135 4.16 -14.58 10.94
CA PRO A 135 4.01 -15.99 11.26
C PRO A 135 3.27 -16.71 10.13
N VAL A 136 3.87 -17.79 9.63
CA VAL A 136 3.32 -18.61 8.54
C VAL A 136 2.03 -19.33 8.93
N ASP A 137 1.75 -19.46 10.22
CA ASP A 137 0.57 -20.04 10.85
C ASP A 137 -0.41 -18.97 11.40
N ALA A 138 -0.33 -17.74 10.89
CA ALA A 138 -1.19 -16.67 11.37
C ALA A 138 -2.68 -16.97 11.17
N GLN A 139 -3.45 -16.77 12.24
CA GLN A 139 -4.90 -16.95 12.26
C GLN A 139 -5.55 -15.63 12.74
N PRO A 140 -6.39 -14.97 11.93
CA PRO A 140 -7.12 -13.79 12.38
C PRO A 140 -8.13 -14.12 13.48
N VAL A 141 -8.39 -13.14 14.35
CA VAL A 141 -9.49 -13.21 15.34
C VAL A 141 -10.55 -12.19 14.95
N LEU A 142 -11.78 -12.67 14.73
CA LEU A 142 -12.92 -11.83 14.37
C LEU A 142 -13.74 -11.47 15.60
N THR A 143 -14.11 -10.20 15.72
CA THR A 143 -15.14 -9.73 16.66
C THR A 143 -16.36 -9.25 15.88
N LEU A 144 -17.56 -9.63 16.32
CA LEU A 144 -18.81 -9.27 15.65
C LEU A 144 -19.64 -8.34 16.54
N THR A 145 -20.08 -7.22 15.97
CA THR A 145 -21.06 -6.33 16.60
C THR A 145 -22.26 -6.22 15.68
N VAL A 146 -23.44 -6.62 16.17
CA VAL A 146 -24.70 -6.46 15.45
C VAL A 146 -25.19 -5.03 15.62
N GLU A 147 -25.48 -4.39 14.49
CA GLU A 147 -26.05 -3.05 14.41
C GLU A 147 -27.48 -3.12 13.85
N THR A 148 -28.21 -2.02 13.94
CA THR A 148 -29.56 -1.89 13.34
C THR A 148 -29.47 -1.90 11.82
N GLY A 149 -30.55 -2.30 11.15
CA GLY A 149 -30.65 -2.33 9.70
C GLY A 149 -29.96 -3.54 9.07
N PHE A 150 -29.89 -4.67 9.77
CA PHE A 150 -29.24 -5.92 9.33
C PHE A 150 -27.73 -5.80 9.09
N VAL A 151 -27.09 -4.81 9.72
CA VAL A 151 -25.66 -4.56 9.60
C VAL A 151 -24.91 -5.40 10.63
N VAL A 152 -23.85 -6.07 10.20
CA VAL A 152 -22.88 -6.71 11.11
C VAL A 152 -21.53 -6.03 10.91
N ARG A 153 -21.01 -5.41 11.96
CA ARG A 153 -19.66 -4.85 12.00
C ARG A 153 -18.67 -5.94 12.42
N LEU A 154 -17.63 -6.13 11.62
CA LEU A 154 -16.55 -7.07 11.87
C LEU A 154 -15.30 -6.28 12.28
N GLY A 155 -14.81 -6.51 13.49
CA GLY A 155 -13.49 -6.07 13.96
C GLY A 155 -12.45 -7.16 13.76
N PHE A 156 -11.22 -6.75 13.43
CA PHE A 156 -10.09 -7.65 13.20
C PHE A 156 -8.76 -6.89 13.29
N PRO A 157 -7.81 -7.33 14.14
CA PRO A 157 -6.49 -6.73 14.14
C PRO A 157 -5.72 -7.17 12.90
N MET A 158 -5.18 -6.21 12.14
CA MET A 158 -4.38 -6.52 10.95
C MET A 158 -3.01 -7.12 11.29
N ARG A 159 -2.49 -6.96 12.51
CA ARG A 159 -1.24 -7.59 13.02
C ARG A 159 -0.04 -7.53 12.06
N GLY A 160 0.08 -6.44 11.29
CA GLY A 160 1.16 -6.26 10.30
C GLY A 160 0.94 -6.95 8.95
N PHE A 161 -0.16 -7.67 8.75
CA PHE A 161 -0.58 -8.22 7.46
C PHE A 161 -1.16 -7.11 6.57
N PRO A 162 -0.93 -7.17 5.24
CA PRO A 162 -1.33 -6.08 4.34
C PRO A 162 -2.82 -6.12 3.98
N MET A 163 -3.44 -7.31 4.04
CA MET A 163 -4.81 -7.52 3.63
C MET A 163 -5.43 -8.71 4.39
N ILE A 164 -6.75 -8.70 4.52
CA ILE A 164 -7.55 -9.80 5.04
C ILE A 164 -8.68 -10.12 4.06
N GLU A 165 -8.85 -11.41 3.74
CA GLU A 165 -9.99 -11.95 3.02
C GLU A 165 -11.10 -12.29 4.02
N ILE A 166 -12.30 -11.76 3.81
CA ILE A 166 -13.47 -12.03 4.65
C ILE A 166 -14.48 -12.83 3.84
N GLN A 167 -14.91 -13.96 4.40
CA GLN A 167 -15.96 -14.79 3.84
C GLN A 167 -17.18 -14.87 4.76
N CYS A 168 -18.36 -14.98 4.16
CA CYS A 168 -19.61 -15.16 4.87
C CYS A 168 -20.42 -16.30 4.27
N LYS A 169 -21.11 -17.04 5.12
CA LYS A 169 -22.13 -18.03 4.77
C LYS A 169 -23.46 -17.62 5.41
N ARG A 170 -24.49 -17.43 4.59
CA ARG A 170 -25.86 -17.09 5.00
C ARG A 170 -26.78 -18.31 4.84
N PRO A 171 -28.02 -18.26 5.36
CA PRO A 171 -28.98 -19.33 5.15
C PRO A 171 -29.23 -19.56 3.64
N GLY A 172 -29.08 -20.81 3.19
CA GLY A 172 -29.22 -21.18 1.78
C GLY A 172 -27.93 -21.18 0.97
N ASP A 173 -26.84 -20.58 1.47
CA ASP A 173 -25.54 -20.68 0.79
C ASP A 173 -24.98 -22.11 0.94
N ALA A 174 -24.48 -22.68 -0.16
CA ALA A 174 -23.86 -24.01 -0.14
C ALA A 174 -22.53 -23.99 0.64
N ASP A 175 -21.72 -22.95 0.42
CA ASP A 175 -20.39 -22.75 0.99
C ASP A 175 -20.16 -21.29 1.41
N PHE A 176 -19.04 -21.03 2.08
CA PHE A 176 -18.59 -19.67 2.39
C PHE A 176 -18.22 -18.92 1.11
N ILE A 177 -18.72 -17.69 0.99
CA ILE A 177 -18.50 -16.81 -0.16
C ILE A 177 -17.66 -15.61 0.29
N THR A 178 -16.65 -15.23 -0.49
CA THR A 178 -15.86 -14.01 -0.23
C THR A 178 -16.73 -12.77 -0.41
N ILE A 179 -16.78 -11.94 0.63
CA ILE A 179 -17.59 -10.72 0.66
C ILE A 179 -16.73 -9.46 0.62
N GLY A 180 -15.44 -9.59 0.88
CA GLY A 180 -14.52 -8.46 0.82
C GLY A 180 -13.07 -8.86 1.04
N PHE A 181 -12.21 -7.97 0.57
CA PHE A 181 -10.82 -7.86 1.00
C PHE A 181 -10.67 -6.50 1.65
N ASP A 182 -10.06 -6.45 2.82
CA ASP A 182 -9.86 -5.20 3.55
C ASP A 182 -8.40 -5.05 4.00
N SER A 183 -7.95 -3.81 4.13
CA SER A 183 -6.62 -3.45 4.65
C SER A 183 -6.70 -2.74 6.00
N SER A 184 -7.91 -2.50 6.52
CA SER A 184 -8.15 -1.87 7.82
C SER A 184 -9.46 -2.33 8.44
N GLU A 185 -9.55 -2.31 9.77
CA GLU A 185 -10.83 -2.53 10.45
C GLU A 185 -11.62 -1.21 10.63
N PRO A 186 -12.95 -1.28 10.74
CA PRO A 186 -13.81 -2.46 10.64
C PRO A 186 -14.38 -2.67 9.22
N TYR A 187 -14.76 -3.92 8.93
CA TYR A 187 -15.59 -4.23 7.76
C TYR A 187 -17.08 -4.20 8.13
N LEU A 188 -17.91 -3.57 7.30
CA LEU A 188 -19.36 -3.50 7.50
C LEU A 188 -20.09 -4.38 6.49
N ASP A 189 -20.70 -5.48 6.96
CA ASP A 189 -21.60 -6.29 6.15
C ASP A 189 -23.02 -5.71 6.21
N SER A 190 -23.34 -4.83 5.27
CA SER A 190 -24.63 -4.14 5.14
C SER A 190 -25.58 -4.78 4.11
N ARG A 191 -25.29 -6.00 3.65
CA ARG A 191 -26.16 -6.69 2.67
C ARG A 191 -27.56 -6.90 3.28
N ALA A 192 -28.60 -6.75 2.47
CA ALA A 192 -29.97 -7.06 2.88
C ALA A 192 -30.12 -8.53 3.30
N PRO A 193 -31.05 -8.85 4.24
CA PRO A 193 -31.33 -10.24 4.62
C PRO A 193 -31.88 -11.05 3.43
N VAL A 194 -31.63 -12.35 3.42
CA VAL A 194 -32.10 -13.29 2.38
C VAL A 194 -33.62 -13.27 2.28
N VAL A 195 -34.31 -13.15 3.40
CA VAL A 195 -35.77 -12.93 3.46
C VAL A 195 -36.01 -11.55 4.04
N ALA A 196 -36.67 -10.69 3.25
CA ALA A 196 -36.90 -9.29 3.62
C ALA A 196 -37.59 -9.17 5.00
N GLY A 197 -37.00 -8.36 5.88
CA GLY A 197 -37.53 -8.07 7.22
C GLY A 197 -37.35 -9.19 8.26
N GLN A 198 -36.80 -10.36 7.88
CA GLN A 198 -36.57 -11.47 8.81
C GLN A 198 -35.13 -11.51 9.30
N PRO A 199 -34.89 -11.65 10.61
CA PRO A 199 -33.55 -11.90 11.13
C PRO A 199 -32.92 -13.14 10.51
N GLU A 200 -31.61 -13.11 10.27
CA GLU A 200 -30.86 -14.24 9.72
C GLU A 200 -29.53 -14.44 10.43
N VAL A 201 -29.11 -15.69 10.56
CA VAL A 201 -27.79 -16.04 11.11
C VAL A 201 -26.76 -15.98 9.99
N ARG A 202 -25.72 -15.16 10.17
CA ARG A 202 -24.57 -15.06 9.29
C ARG A 202 -23.36 -15.65 9.97
N GLN A 203 -22.67 -16.57 9.28
CA GLN A 203 -21.41 -17.15 9.73
C GLN A 203 -20.26 -16.47 8.99
N TYR A 204 -19.21 -16.10 9.70
CA TYR A 204 -18.04 -15.43 9.14
C TYR A 204 -16.78 -16.20 9.46
N ARG A 205 -15.84 -16.16 8.51
CA ARG A 205 -14.43 -16.54 8.70
C ARG A 205 -13.55 -15.61 7.89
N ALA A 206 -12.31 -15.43 8.32
CA ALA A 206 -11.35 -14.59 7.62
C ALA A 206 -9.95 -15.20 7.60
N ARG A 207 -9.11 -14.77 6.67
CA ARG A 207 -7.71 -15.21 6.55
C ARG A 207 -6.87 -14.07 5.99
N TYR A 208 -5.64 -13.93 6.47
CA TYR A 208 -4.74 -12.91 5.93
C TYR A 208 -4.36 -13.20 4.48
N HIS A 209 -4.01 -12.16 3.72
CA HIS A 209 -3.70 -12.26 2.30
C HIS A 209 -2.61 -11.25 1.93
N ASP A 210 -1.84 -11.53 0.87
CA ASP A 210 -0.93 -10.58 0.23
C ASP A 210 -1.01 -10.66 -1.31
N ALA A 211 -0.05 -10.05 -2.02
CA ALA A 211 0.00 -10.09 -3.48
C ALA A 211 0.32 -11.49 -4.04
N GLY A 212 0.89 -12.39 -3.24
CA GLY A 212 1.23 -13.76 -3.61
C GLY A 212 0.15 -14.78 -3.26
N GLY A 213 -0.83 -14.41 -2.43
CA GLY A 213 -1.95 -15.28 -2.09
C GLY A 213 -2.33 -15.24 -0.61
N PRO A 214 -3.05 -16.26 -0.12
CA PRO A 214 -3.43 -16.34 1.27
C PRO A 214 -2.24 -16.66 2.19
N ILE A 215 -2.29 -16.09 3.39
CA ILE A 215 -1.31 -16.30 4.45
C ILE A 215 -2.01 -16.95 5.64
N GLY A 216 -1.38 -18.00 6.19
CA GLY A 216 -1.86 -18.68 7.38
C GLY A 216 -3.19 -19.41 7.19
N THR A 217 -3.94 -19.55 8.27
CA THR A 217 -5.17 -20.35 8.32
C THR A 217 -6.41 -19.48 8.46
N TRP A 218 -7.57 -20.06 8.13
CA TRP A 218 -8.85 -19.43 8.43
C TRP A 218 -9.01 -19.21 9.94
N SER A 219 -9.60 -18.08 10.32
CA SER A 219 -10.11 -17.84 11.67
C SER A 219 -11.11 -18.92 12.08
N ASP A 220 -11.39 -19.01 13.37
CA ASP A 220 -12.57 -19.70 13.84
C ASP A 220 -13.83 -19.11 13.18
N ILE A 221 -14.82 -19.98 12.96
CA ILE A 221 -16.11 -19.54 12.45
C ILE A 221 -16.88 -18.87 13.58
N VAL A 222 -17.18 -17.59 13.40
CA VAL A 222 -18.02 -16.81 14.31
C VAL A 222 -19.37 -16.54 13.67
N SER A 223 -20.43 -16.43 14.48
CA SER A 223 -21.79 -16.23 13.97
C SER A 223 -22.44 -15.03 14.64
N ALA A 224 -23.24 -14.29 13.87
CA ALA A 224 -24.08 -13.20 14.38
C ALA A 224 -25.47 -13.29 13.74
N THR A 225 -26.49 -12.89 14.50
CA THR A 225 -27.85 -12.75 13.97
C THR A 225 -28.03 -11.32 13.49
N ALA A 226 -28.06 -11.12 12.17
CA ALA A 226 -28.41 -9.84 11.58
C ALA A 226 -29.90 -9.60 11.80
N GLN A 227 -30.27 -8.44 12.34
CA GLN A 227 -31.62 -8.11 12.76
C GLN A 227 -31.99 -6.68 12.36
N PRO A 228 -33.30 -6.33 12.32
CA PRO A 228 -33.77 -5.00 11.97
C PRO A 228 -33.13 -3.87 12.76
#